data_AF-A0A1N7RI82-F1
#
_entry.id   AF-A0A1N7RI82-F1
#
_cell.length_a   1.000
_cell.length_b   1.000
_cell.length_c   1.000
_cell.angle_alpha   90.00
_cell.angle_beta   90.00
_cell.angle_gamma   90.00
#
_symmetry.space_group_name_H-M   'P 1'
#
loop_
_entity.id
_entity.type
_entity.pdbx_description
1 polymer ?
#
loop_
_entity_poly.entity_id
_entity_poly.type
_entity_poly.pdbx_seq_one_letter_code
_entity_poly.pdbx_strand_id
1 'polypeptide(L)'
;MKDYDRRIKKYEMATQLLIYEGQMLWTILSAFLVTNTLLLGFVGQMVSNLKPLTFLSNWPCFIAGILGFLLMIPWTGTFLRNSDYYHFRMEQAKEAEPEEYQLLRNRGELFAEGNRVVVNNKGIRIGHFACILRNKRAVYFLLGIFYVLYMFIIVTFGPWWCNK
;
A
#
# COMPACT_ATOMS: atom_id res chain seq x y z
N MET A 1 -2.22 -36.21 20.03
CA MET A 1 -1.19 -35.20 19.67
C MET A 1 -0.57 -34.72 20.95
N LYS A 2 0.76 -34.68 21.06
CA LYS A 2 1.40 -34.07 22.24
C LYS A 2 1.07 -32.57 22.23
N ASP A 3 0.93 -31.96 23.41
CA ASP A 3 0.55 -30.54 23.54
C ASP A 3 1.48 -29.61 22.72
N TYR A 4 2.77 -29.95 22.72
CA TYR A 4 3.80 -29.30 21.91
C TYR A 4 3.47 -29.27 20.40
N ASP A 5 3.11 -30.41 19.82
CA ASP A 5 2.77 -30.52 18.39
C ASP A 5 1.56 -29.64 18.04
N ARG A 6 0.60 -29.53 18.96
CA ARG A 6 -0.59 -28.69 18.79
C ARG A 6 -0.23 -27.20 18.79
N ARG A 7 0.68 -26.76 19.67
CA ARG A 7 1.14 -25.35 19.71
C ARG A 7 1.91 -24.98 18.44
N ILE A 8 2.83 -25.83 17.99
CA ILE A 8 3.56 -25.60 16.75
C ILE A 8 2.61 -25.49 15.57
N LYS A 9 1.66 -26.42 15.44
CA LYS A 9 0.67 -26.37 14.37
C LYS A 9 -0.16 -25.09 14.40
N LYS A 10 -0.54 -24.60 15.59
CA LYS A 10 -1.25 -23.32 15.73
C LYS A 10 -0.40 -22.15 15.25
N TYR A 11 0.87 -22.10 15.65
CA TYR A 11 1.82 -21.08 15.21
C TYR A 11 2.05 -21.10 13.69
N GLU A 12 2.22 -22.29 13.12
CA GLU A 12 2.38 -22.49 11.68
C GLU A 12 1.15 -21.98 10.92
N MET A 13 -0.06 -22.37 11.34
CA MET A 13 -1.30 -21.89 10.71
C MET A 13 -1.48 -20.38 10.84
N ALA A 14 -1.14 -19.79 12.00
CA ALA A 14 -1.20 -18.35 12.19
C ALA A 14 -0.21 -17.60 11.28
N THR A 15 1.00 -18.15 11.12
CA THR A 15 2.03 -17.58 10.23
C THR A 15 1.63 -17.71 8.76
N GLN A 16 1.06 -18.84 8.35
CA GLN A 16 0.53 -19.04 6.99
C GLN A 16 -0.58 -18.02 6.69
N LEU A 17 -1.48 -17.78 7.64
CA LEU A 17 -2.54 -16.78 7.49
C LEU A 17 -1.98 -15.36 7.37
N LEU A 18 -0.97 -15.02 8.19
CA LEU A 18 -0.27 -13.74 8.09
C LEU A 18 0.38 -13.54 6.72
N ILE A 19 1.05 -14.56 6.18
CA ILE A 19 1.67 -14.53 4.85
C ILE A 19 0.61 -14.31 3.78
N TYR A 20 -0.52 -15.03 3.86
CA TYR A 20 -1.65 -14.88 2.95
C TYR A 20 -2.19 -13.45 2.94
N GLU A 21 -2.43 -12.85 4.11
CA GLU A 21 -2.89 -11.45 4.21
C GLU A 21 -1.87 -10.48 3.60
N GLY A 22 -0.57 -10.72 3.82
CA GLY A 22 0.49 -9.92 3.21
C GLY A 22 0.49 -10.00 1.68
N GLN A 23 0.29 -11.20 1.12
CA GLN A 23 0.17 -11.41 -0.33
C GLN A 23 -1.07 -10.76 -0.92
N MET A 24 -2.20 -10.82 -0.20
CA MET A 24 -3.45 -10.17 -0.62
C MET A 24 -3.29 -8.66 -0.65
N LEU A 25 -2.66 -8.06 0.38
CA LEU A 25 -2.34 -6.64 0.41
C LEU A 25 -1.48 -6.23 -0.79
N TRP A 26 -0.44 -7.01 -1.12
CA TRP A 26 0.42 -6.75 -2.28
C TRP A 26 -0.31 -6.87 -3.62
N THR A 27 -1.18 -7.88 -3.75
CA THR A 27 -1.99 -8.12 -4.94
C THR A 27 -2.95 -6.96 -5.21
N ILE A 28 -3.65 -6.50 -4.16
CA ILE A 28 -4.57 -5.37 -4.23
C ILE A 28 -3.82 -4.09 -4.60
N LEU A 29 -2.68 -3.83 -3.94
CA LEU A 29 -1.85 -2.66 -4.24
C LEU A 29 -1.43 -2.66 -5.72
N SER A 30 -0.99 -3.79 -6.23
CA SER A 30 -0.53 -3.94 -7.62
C SER A 30 -1.67 -3.76 -8.63
N ALA A 31 -2.84 -4.36 -8.38
CA ALA A 31 -4.00 -4.28 -9.27
C ALA A 31 -4.48 -2.84 -9.46
N PHE A 32 -4.60 -2.08 -8.37
CA PHE A 32 -4.99 -0.68 -8.44
C PHE A 32 -3.88 0.22 -9.00
N LEU A 33 -2.62 -0.03 -8.67
CA LEU A 33 -1.50 0.73 -9.23
C LEU A 33 -1.46 0.61 -10.76
N VAL A 34 -1.59 -0.60 -11.29
CA VAL A 34 -1.63 -0.85 -12.75
C VAL A 34 -2.84 -0.16 -13.37
N THR A 35 -4.02 -0.32 -12.78
CA THR A 35 -5.25 0.30 -13.29
C THR A 35 -5.15 1.82 -13.37
N ASN A 36 -4.68 2.48 -12.30
CA ASN A 36 -4.54 3.94 -12.28
C ASN A 36 -3.43 4.42 -13.23
N THR A 37 -2.33 3.67 -13.35
CA THR A 37 -1.26 3.98 -14.31
C THR A 37 -1.75 3.91 -15.75
N LEU A 38 -2.53 2.88 -16.11
CA LEU A 38 -3.14 2.75 -17.43
C LEU A 38 -4.10 3.92 -17.71
N LEU A 39 -4.95 4.26 -16.74
CA LEU A 39 -5.89 5.37 -16.88
C LEU A 39 -5.16 6.71 -17.08
N LEU A 40 -4.10 6.97 -16.30
CA LEU A 40 -3.26 8.14 -16.50
C LEU A 40 -2.54 8.12 -17.86
N GLY A 41 -2.10 6.96 -18.34
CA GLY A 41 -1.51 6.80 -19.66
C GLY A 41 -2.48 7.20 -20.79
N PHE A 42 -3.74 6.77 -20.69
CA PHE A 42 -4.78 7.18 -21.63
C PHE A 42 -5.04 8.69 -21.57
N VAL A 43 -5.16 9.27 -20.37
CA VAL A 43 -5.32 10.72 -20.22
C VAL A 43 -4.13 11.46 -20.82
N GLY A 44 -2.90 11.02 -20.53
CA GLY A 44 -1.68 11.61 -21.08
C GLY A 44 -1.65 11.58 -22.61
N GLN A 45 -2.07 10.47 -23.22
CA GLN A 45 -2.18 10.36 -24.67
C GLN A 45 -3.20 11.37 -25.23
N MET A 46 -4.38 11.48 -24.61
CA MET A 46 -5.41 12.44 -25.04
C MET A 46 -4.92 13.88 -24.94
N VAL A 47 -4.24 14.22 -23.85
CA VAL A 47 -3.65 15.55 -23.64
C VAL A 47 -2.57 15.86 -24.69
N SER A 48 -1.75 14.88 -25.06
CA SER A 48 -0.67 15.09 -26.05
C SER A 48 -1.17 15.52 -27.43
N ASN A 49 -2.41 15.15 -27.78
CA ASN A 49 -3.06 15.50 -29.05
C ASN A 49 -3.67 16.91 -29.05
N LEU A 50 -3.78 17.58 -27.90
CA LEU A 50 -4.51 18.86 -27.74
C LEU A 50 -3.62 20.11 -27.88
N LYS A 51 -2.40 20.02 -28.42
CA LYS A 51 -1.44 21.15 -28.43
C LYS A 51 -2.07 22.46 -28.97
N PRO A 52 -1.85 23.62 -28.30
CA PRO A 52 -1.07 23.83 -27.07
C PRO A 52 -1.84 23.43 -25.78
N LEU A 53 -1.07 23.13 -24.72
CA LEU A 53 -1.56 22.75 -23.38
C LEU A 53 -2.11 23.99 -22.65
N THR A 54 -3.09 24.66 -23.23
CA THR A 54 -3.82 25.74 -22.58
C THR A 54 -4.89 25.15 -21.66
N PHE A 55 -5.29 25.92 -20.66
CA PHE A 55 -6.46 25.63 -19.83
C PHE A 55 -7.72 25.62 -20.72
N LEU A 56 -7.96 24.48 -21.36
CA LEU A 56 -9.05 24.22 -22.28
C LEU A 56 -9.97 23.21 -21.63
N SER A 57 -11.26 23.52 -21.66
CA SER A 57 -12.28 22.56 -21.26
C SER A 57 -12.22 21.35 -22.18
N ASN A 58 -11.87 20.19 -21.63
CA ASN A 58 -11.87 18.92 -22.34
C ASN A 58 -12.70 17.92 -21.55
N TRP A 59 -13.95 17.79 -21.95
CA TRP A 59 -14.93 16.91 -21.31
C TRP A 59 -14.42 15.47 -21.10
N PRO A 60 -13.82 14.81 -22.11
CA PRO A 60 -13.25 13.48 -21.91
C PRO A 60 -12.17 13.41 -20.82
N CYS A 61 -11.21 14.35 -20.80
CA CYS A 61 -10.15 14.38 -19.79
C CYS A 61 -10.71 14.70 -18.40
N PHE A 62 -11.70 15.59 -18.32
CA PHE A 62 -12.39 15.93 -17.08
C PHE A 62 -13.14 14.74 -16.49
N ILE A 63 -13.93 14.02 -17.30
CA ILE A 63 -14.63 12.80 -16.87
C ILE A 63 -13.63 11.74 -16.43
N ALA A 64 -12.54 11.52 -17.19
CA ALA A 64 -11.49 10.58 -16.82
C ALA A 64 -10.82 10.95 -15.49
N GLY A 65 -10.59 12.25 -15.24
CA GLY A 65 -10.09 12.75 -13.96
C GLY A 65 -11.03 12.46 -12.80
N ILE A 66 -12.33 12.70 -12.96
CA ILE A 66 -13.36 12.37 -11.95
C ILE A 66 -13.40 10.87 -11.69
N LEU A 67 -13.44 10.05 -12.74
CA LEU A 67 -13.47 8.59 -12.61
C LEU A 67 -12.20 8.07 -11.90
N GLY A 68 -11.02 8.56 -12.29
CA GLY A 68 -9.77 8.25 -11.61
C GLY A 68 -9.79 8.63 -10.14
N PHE A 69 -10.25 9.84 -9.81
CA PHE A 69 -10.39 10.30 -8.43
C PHE A 69 -11.38 9.43 -7.62
N LEU A 70 -12.52 9.05 -8.22
CA LEU A 70 -13.49 8.16 -7.58
C LEU A 70 -12.92 6.76 -7.36
N LEU A 71 -12.11 6.23 -8.29
CA LEU A 71 -11.43 4.94 -8.15
C LEU A 71 -10.38 4.93 -7.01
N MET A 72 -9.86 6.09 -6.61
CA MET A 72 -8.98 6.19 -5.45
C MET A 72 -9.70 5.88 -4.13
N ILE A 73 -11.01 6.10 -4.04
CA ILE A 73 -11.80 5.83 -2.82
C ILE A 73 -11.80 4.34 -2.47
N PRO A 74 -12.26 3.42 -3.34
CA PRO A 74 -12.22 1.99 -3.04
C PRO A 74 -10.80 1.47 -2.93
N TRP A 75 -9.81 2.04 -3.65
CA TRP A 75 -8.41 1.66 -3.47
C TRP A 75 -7.93 1.96 -2.04
N THR A 76 -8.15 3.19 -1.58
CA THR A 76 -7.76 3.63 -0.23
C THR A 76 -8.49 2.81 0.83
N GLY A 77 -9.81 2.64 0.70
CA GLY A 77 -10.61 1.86 1.66
C GLY A 77 -10.16 0.39 1.74
N THR A 78 -9.91 -0.23 0.59
CA THR A 78 -9.44 -1.62 0.52
C THR A 78 -8.04 -1.76 1.12
N PHE A 79 -7.14 -0.82 0.82
CA PHE A 79 -5.79 -0.81 1.41
C PHE A 79 -5.83 -0.64 2.94
N LEU A 80 -6.61 0.31 3.44
CA LEU A 80 -6.78 0.53 4.89
C LEU A 80 -7.27 -0.75 5.58
N ARG A 81 -8.36 -1.32 5.07
CA ARG A 81 -8.94 -2.55 5.60
C ARG A 81 -7.91 -3.68 5.63
N ASN A 82 -7.24 -3.97 4.51
CA ASN A 82 -6.26 -5.05 4.43
C ASN A 82 -5.02 -4.79 5.29
N SER A 83 -4.58 -3.54 5.40
CA SER A 83 -3.49 -3.17 6.31
C SER A 83 -3.84 -3.48 7.76
N ASP A 84 -5.08 -3.20 8.18
CA ASP A 84 -5.52 -3.46 9.54
C ASP A 84 -5.71 -4.96 9.80
N TYR A 85 -6.21 -5.72 8.83
CA TYR A 85 -6.23 -7.20 8.90
C TYR A 85 -4.83 -7.79 9.01
N TYR A 86 -3.88 -7.29 8.23
CA TYR A 86 -2.48 -7.72 8.31
C TYR A 86 -1.89 -7.49 9.70
N HIS A 87 -2.10 -6.28 10.27
CA HIS A 87 -1.65 -5.98 11.63
C HIS A 87 -2.33 -6.89 12.66
N PHE A 88 -3.63 -7.10 12.54
CA PHE A 88 -4.37 -8.00 13.41
C PHE A 88 -3.82 -9.43 13.37
N ARG A 89 -3.56 -9.99 12.16
CA ARG A 89 -2.97 -11.33 12.03
C ARG A 89 -1.54 -11.40 12.53
N MET A 90 -0.77 -10.32 12.40
CA MET A 90 0.59 -10.24 12.95
C MET A 90 0.54 -10.39 14.47
N GLU A 91 -0.36 -9.69 15.15
CA GLU A 91 -0.54 -9.82 16.60
C GLU A 91 -1.01 -11.22 17.01
N GLN A 92 -1.91 -11.85 16.23
CA GLN A 92 -2.31 -13.24 16.47
C GLN A 92 -1.16 -14.24 16.28
N ALA A 93 -0.30 -14.03 15.29
CA ALA A 93 0.86 -14.87 15.04
C ALA A 93 1.89 -14.74 16.16
N LYS A 94 2.12 -13.52 16.67
CA LYS A 94 2.90 -13.27 17.88
C LYS A 94 2.33 -14.00 19.10
N GLU A 95 1.01 -13.92 19.30
CA GLU A 95 0.35 -14.60 20.43
C GLU A 95 0.49 -16.12 20.36
N ALA A 96 0.44 -16.69 19.15
CA ALA A 96 0.61 -18.12 18.93
C ALA A 96 2.08 -18.59 19.00
N GLU A 97 3.05 -17.68 19.01
CA GLU A 97 4.47 -17.99 18.98
C GLU A 97 4.94 -18.68 20.28
N PRO A 98 5.63 -19.83 20.19
CA PRO A 98 6.29 -20.44 21.34
C PRO A 98 7.38 -19.52 21.92
N GLU A 99 7.48 -19.44 23.25
CA GLU A 99 8.41 -18.51 23.94
C GLU A 99 9.88 -18.65 23.53
N GLU A 100 10.27 -19.86 23.12
CA GLU A 100 11.63 -20.21 22.71
C GLU A 100 12.06 -19.60 21.37
N TYR A 101 11.10 -19.22 20.49
CA TYR A 101 11.38 -18.87 19.10
C TYR A 101 11.75 -17.39 18.93
N GLN A 102 11.00 -16.47 19.55
CA GLN A 102 11.23 -15.02 19.53
C GLN A 102 11.50 -14.43 18.11
N LEU A 103 10.91 -15.01 17.08
CA LEU A 103 10.99 -14.62 15.67
C LEU A 103 10.12 -13.41 15.38
N LEU A 104 8.87 -13.39 15.88
CA LEU A 104 7.94 -12.28 15.67
C LEU A 104 7.91 -11.34 16.88
N ARG A 105 7.89 -11.90 18.09
CA ARG A 105 7.92 -11.15 19.36
C ARG A 105 9.33 -10.72 19.75
N ASN A 106 9.44 -9.69 20.59
CA ASN A 106 10.71 -9.20 21.17
C ASN A 106 11.73 -8.79 20.09
N ARG A 107 12.57 -9.72 19.63
CA ARG A 107 13.62 -9.46 18.65
C ARG A 107 13.04 -9.04 17.30
N GLY A 108 11.96 -9.69 16.88
CA GLY A 108 11.24 -9.34 15.65
C GLY A 108 10.66 -7.92 15.69
N GLU A 109 10.05 -7.53 16.81
CA GLU A 109 9.50 -6.19 17.03
C GLU A 109 10.58 -5.12 17.06
N LEU A 110 11.64 -5.34 17.84
CA LEU A 110 12.79 -4.43 17.90
C LEU A 110 13.39 -4.22 16.51
N PHE A 111 13.54 -5.29 15.73
CA PHE A 111 14.03 -5.20 14.36
C PHE A 111 13.07 -4.39 13.47
N ALA A 112 11.77 -4.66 13.55
CA ALA A 112 10.73 -3.98 12.76
C ALA A 112 10.60 -2.48 13.09
N GLU A 113 10.94 -2.09 14.32
CA GLU A 113 11.03 -0.68 14.75
C GLU A 113 12.32 0.01 14.30
N GLY A 114 13.25 -0.73 13.71
CA GLY A 114 14.54 -0.20 13.26
C GLY A 114 15.60 -0.16 14.37
N ASN A 115 15.36 -0.81 15.50
CA ASN A 115 16.37 -1.00 16.54
C ASN A 115 17.40 -2.05 16.10
N ARG A 116 18.61 -1.98 16.68
CA ARG A 116 19.68 -2.94 16.40
C ARG A 116 19.41 -4.22 17.19
N VAL A 117 19.47 -5.36 16.52
CA VAL A 117 19.23 -6.68 17.13
C VAL A 117 20.39 -7.61 16.83
N VAL A 118 20.81 -8.42 17.79
CA VAL A 118 21.95 -9.33 17.63
C VAL A 118 21.45 -10.71 17.25
N VAL A 119 21.85 -11.20 16.08
CA VAL A 119 21.56 -12.55 15.59
C VAL A 119 22.89 -13.19 15.22
N ASN A 120 23.21 -14.36 15.78
CA ASN A 120 24.48 -15.06 15.56
C ASN A 120 25.72 -14.16 15.76
N ASN A 121 25.77 -13.42 16.88
CA ASN A 121 26.82 -12.45 17.22
C ASN A 121 27.01 -11.29 16.21
N LYS A 122 26.09 -11.12 15.27
CA LYS A 122 26.07 -10.00 14.32
C LYS A 122 24.92 -9.07 14.68
N GLY A 123 25.25 -7.81 14.95
CA GLY A 123 24.23 -6.77 15.17
C GLY A 123 23.67 -6.28 13.84
N ILE A 124 22.44 -6.67 13.52
CA ILE A 124 21.73 -6.32 12.29
C ILE A 124 20.74 -5.19 12.62
N ARG A 125 20.57 -4.25 11.70
CA ARG A 125 19.62 -3.13 11.82
C ARG A 125 19.04 -2.80 10.45
N ILE A 126 17.79 -2.38 10.41
CA ILE A 126 17.18 -1.78 9.21
C ILE A 126 17.83 -0.42 8.94
N GLY A 127 18.15 -0.14 7.67
CA GLY A 127 18.71 1.16 7.28
C GLY A 127 17.76 2.32 7.59
N HIS A 128 18.30 3.50 7.94
CA HIS A 128 17.48 4.66 8.32
C HIS A 128 16.43 5.04 7.27
N PHE A 129 16.79 4.96 5.98
CA PHE A 129 15.87 5.25 4.88
C PHE A 129 14.68 4.29 4.86
N ALA A 130 14.92 2.99 5.04
CA ALA A 130 13.86 1.98 5.12
C ALA A 130 12.97 2.14 6.36
N CYS A 131 13.50 2.71 7.45
CA CYS A 131 12.72 3.04 8.64
C CYS A 131 11.79 4.25 8.41
N ILE A 132 12.27 5.28 7.69
CA ILE A 132 11.47 6.46 7.31
C ILE A 132 10.35 6.06 6.35
N LEU A 133 10.70 5.26 5.33
CA LEU A 133 9.81 4.72 4.30
C LEU A 133 9.14 3.41 4.73
N ARG A 134 8.69 3.34 5.98
CA ARG A 134 7.92 2.20 6.48
C ARG A 134 6.77 1.91 5.51
N ASN A 135 6.59 0.65 5.09
CA ASN A 135 5.69 0.23 4.00
C ASN A 135 4.34 0.96 3.97
N LYS A 136 3.71 1.16 5.13
CA LYS A 136 2.43 1.86 5.26
C LYS A 136 2.50 3.32 4.76
N ARG A 137 3.55 4.07 5.12
CA ARG A 137 3.78 5.46 4.66
C ARG A 137 4.06 5.52 3.16
N ALA A 138 4.82 4.56 2.63
CA ALA A 138 5.12 4.48 1.20
C ALA A 138 3.84 4.42 0.36
N VAL A 139 2.88 3.59 0.79
CA VAL A 139 1.60 3.43 0.08
C VAL A 139 0.73 4.68 0.22
N TYR A 140 0.64 5.30 1.40
CA TYR A 140 -0.11 6.57 1.53
C TYR A 140 0.47 7.68 0.66
N PHE A 141 1.80 7.76 0.57
CA PHE A 141 2.47 8.70 -0.32
C PHE A 141 2.10 8.44 -1.79
N LEU A 142 2.12 7.18 -2.21
CA LEU A 142 1.70 6.77 -3.56
C LEU A 142 0.23 7.13 -3.85
N LEU A 143 -0.68 6.82 -2.93
CA LEU A 143 -2.09 7.22 -3.04
C LEU A 143 -2.24 8.74 -3.14
N GLY A 144 -1.49 9.49 -2.33
CA GLY A 144 -1.45 10.94 -2.36
C GLY A 144 -1.03 11.51 -3.71
N ILE A 145 -0.01 10.92 -4.36
CA ILE A 145 0.40 11.30 -5.72
C ILE A 145 -0.76 11.15 -6.70
N PHE A 146 -1.43 9.99 -6.73
CA PHE A 146 -2.54 9.78 -7.66
C PHE A 146 -3.73 10.70 -7.39
N TYR A 147 -4.07 10.94 -6.12
CA TYR A 147 -5.09 11.94 -5.75
C TYR A 147 -4.76 13.32 -6.29
N VAL A 148 -3.51 13.77 -6.13
CA VAL A 148 -3.05 15.08 -6.62
C VAL A 148 -3.09 15.13 -8.15
N LEU A 149 -2.64 14.08 -8.83
CA LEU A 149 -2.67 14.00 -10.30
C LEU A 149 -4.09 14.08 -10.85
N TYR A 150 -5.04 13.31 -10.29
CA TYR A 150 -6.42 13.37 -10.75
C TYR A 150 -7.09 14.70 -10.40
N MET A 151 -6.81 15.27 -9.23
CA MET A 151 -7.30 16.61 -8.88
C MET A 151 -6.76 17.67 -9.84
N PHE A 152 -5.48 17.60 -10.20
CA PHE A 152 -4.88 18.46 -11.21
C PHE A 152 -5.54 18.31 -12.58
N ILE A 153 -5.80 17.08 -13.04
CA ILE A 153 -6.51 16.82 -14.30
C ILE A 153 -7.91 17.43 -14.26
N ILE A 154 -8.65 17.22 -13.17
CA ILE A 154 -9.97 17.81 -12.96
C ILE A 154 -9.85 19.33 -13.13
N VAL A 155 -9.02 20.01 -12.31
CA VAL A 155 -8.83 21.48 -12.28
C VAL A 155 -8.27 22.08 -13.58
N THR A 156 -7.56 21.29 -14.38
CA THR A 156 -7.04 21.79 -15.66
C THR A 156 -8.07 21.70 -16.78
N PHE A 157 -8.88 20.63 -16.83
CA PHE A 157 -9.73 20.32 -17.99
C PHE A 157 -11.23 20.50 -17.78
N GLY A 158 -11.67 20.95 -16.61
CA GLY A 158 -13.10 21.10 -16.35
C GLY A 158 -13.75 22.36 -16.95
N PRO A 159 -15.08 22.48 -16.76
CA PRO A 159 -15.92 23.38 -17.54
C PRO A 159 -15.76 24.87 -17.22
N TRP A 160 -15.03 25.25 -16.17
CA TRP A 160 -14.80 26.65 -15.81
C TRP A 160 -13.98 27.42 -16.86
N TRP A 161 -13.29 26.73 -17.77
CA TRP A 161 -12.56 27.34 -18.87
C TRP A 161 -13.39 27.53 -20.15
N CYS A 162 -14.67 27.12 -20.20
CA CYS A 162 -15.52 27.26 -21.39
C CYS A 162 -15.88 28.71 -21.77
N ASN A 163 -15.63 29.69 -20.90
CA ASN A 163 -16.09 31.08 -21.04
C ASN A 163 -14.95 32.10 -21.24
N LYS A 164 -13.77 31.65 -21.67
CA LYS A 164 -12.64 32.51 -22.06
C LYS A 164 -12.25 32.28 -23.51
#